data_AF-A0AAV6XB64-F1
#
_entry.id   AF-A0AAV6XB64-F1
#
_cell.length_a   1.000
_cell.length_b   1.000
_cell.length_c   1.000
_cell.angle_alpha   90.00
_cell.angle_beta   90.00
_cell.angle_gamma   90.00
#
_symmetry.space_group_name_H-M   'P 1'
#
loop_
_entity.id
_entity.type
_entity.pdbx_description
1 polymer ?
#
loop_
_entity_poly.entity_id
_entity_poly.type
_entity_poly.pdbx_seq_one_letter_code
_entity_poly.pdbx_strand_id
1 'polypeptide(L)'
;MQGVVSVIPSAMEYQNSLAIVSPKSISKEIDSSTITRNDFPDDFLFGTSTSAYQEDIIAMKNMGFDAYRFSICWTRILPGGHRNLGVNREGIKFYSDLIDMIIANGMEPFVTVFHFDFPQVLQAEYGGFLSKKVVKDFCDYAEVCFWEFGDRVKYWILINEPWTYAVNGYVMGTFPPGQASAPAPVIANNIQAYRGAPHPELIKRGTKLYTNFKPIGNPGTDVYTVGRNLLLAQAAAAQSYRTKFQV
;
A
#
# COMPACT_ATOMS: atom_id res chain seq x y z
N MET A 1 -21.56 -14.80 1.12
CA MET A 1 -20.18 -15.07 0.66
C MET A 1 -19.28 -14.10 1.39
N GLN A 2 -18.35 -14.60 2.21
CA GLN A 2 -17.55 -13.80 3.13
C GLN A 2 -16.35 -13.16 2.40
N GLY A 3 -16.24 -11.83 2.42
CA GLY A 3 -15.03 -11.12 1.99
C GLY A 3 -13.88 -11.31 2.99
N VAL A 4 -12.66 -11.43 2.48
CA VAL A 4 -11.44 -11.66 3.29
C VAL A 4 -10.71 -10.35 3.51
N VAL A 5 -10.55 -9.95 4.77
CA VAL A 5 -9.64 -8.87 5.20
C VAL A 5 -8.40 -9.53 5.80
N SER A 6 -7.26 -9.45 5.12
CA SER A 6 -6.01 -10.01 5.63
C SER A 6 -5.46 -9.19 6.79
N VAL A 7 -5.22 -9.85 7.93
CA VAL A 7 -4.47 -9.33 9.07
C VAL A 7 -3.34 -10.31 9.33
N ILE A 8 -2.10 -9.82 9.30
CA ILE A 8 -0.90 -10.61 9.59
C ILE A 8 -0.81 -10.80 11.13
N PRO A 9 -0.79 -12.03 11.68
CA PRO A 9 -0.68 -12.25 13.12
C PRO A 9 0.72 -11.91 13.67
N SER A 10 0.79 -11.39 14.91
CA SER A 10 2.04 -11.03 15.58
C SER A 10 2.85 -12.24 16.07
N ALA A 11 4.17 -12.14 15.99
CA ALA A 11 5.16 -13.21 16.11
C ALA A 11 5.41 -13.81 17.52
N MET A 12 4.45 -13.79 18.45
CA MET A 12 4.74 -13.98 19.88
C MET A 12 4.28 -15.29 20.54
N GLU A 13 3.87 -16.32 19.79
CA GLU A 13 3.36 -17.58 20.39
C GLU A 13 4.10 -18.88 20.00
N TYR A 14 5.28 -18.82 19.37
CA TYR A 14 6.01 -20.03 18.96
C TYR A 14 7.44 -20.05 19.51
N GLN A 15 7.64 -20.39 20.80
CA GLN A 15 9.00 -20.62 21.30
C GLN A 15 9.24 -21.82 22.23
N ASN A 16 8.29 -22.72 22.53
CA ASN A 16 8.62 -23.88 23.37
C ASN A 16 8.17 -25.23 22.78
N SER A 17 9.03 -25.81 21.94
CA SER A 17 9.30 -27.27 21.86
C SER A 17 10.23 -27.59 20.67
N LEU A 18 11.53 -27.28 20.81
CA LEU A 18 12.56 -27.75 19.87
C LEU A 18 12.92 -29.21 20.17
N ALA A 19 12.24 -30.14 19.51
CA ALA A 19 12.81 -31.47 19.23
C ALA A 19 13.27 -31.45 17.75
N ILE A 20 14.57 -31.43 17.54
CA ILE A 20 15.19 -31.39 16.21
C ILE A 20 14.97 -32.76 15.55
N VAL A 21 13.97 -32.84 14.68
CA VAL A 21 13.89 -33.89 13.65
C VAL A 21 14.50 -33.28 12.39
N SER A 22 15.66 -33.79 11.97
CA SER A 22 16.30 -33.37 10.72
C SER A 22 15.33 -33.58 9.55
N PRO A 23 14.98 -32.53 8.76
CA PRO A 23 14.15 -32.72 7.59
C PRO A 23 14.93 -33.54 6.57
N LYS A 24 14.34 -34.64 6.09
CA LYS A 24 14.79 -35.27 4.84
C LYS A 24 14.65 -34.21 3.74
N SER A 25 15.76 -33.89 3.09
CA SER A 25 15.83 -32.99 1.94
C SER A 25 14.94 -33.50 0.81
N ILE A 26 13.78 -32.87 0.62
CA ILE A 26 13.04 -32.92 -0.64
C ILE A 26 13.30 -31.59 -1.32
N SER A 27 14.46 -31.46 -1.97
CA SER A 27 14.70 -30.41 -2.95
C SER A 27 14.54 -31.02 -4.33
N LYS A 28 13.29 -31.13 -4.81
CA LYS A 28 13.11 -31.09 -6.26
C LYS A 28 13.41 -29.66 -6.66
N GLU A 29 14.51 -29.44 -7.37
CA GLU A 29 14.70 -28.20 -8.13
C GLU A 29 13.50 -28.09 -9.07
N ILE A 30 12.62 -27.14 -8.81
CA ILE A 30 11.52 -26.82 -9.70
C ILE A 30 12.12 -25.95 -10.81
N ASP A 31 12.17 -26.49 -12.02
CA ASP A 31 12.51 -25.72 -13.21
C ASP A 31 11.40 -24.68 -13.43
N SER A 32 11.71 -23.41 -13.24
CA SER A 32 10.74 -22.31 -13.37
C SER A 32 10.18 -22.19 -14.79
N SER A 33 10.86 -22.75 -15.79
CA SER A 33 10.38 -22.81 -17.18
C SER A 33 9.25 -23.84 -17.40
N THR A 34 9.00 -24.71 -16.41
CA THR A 34 7.96 -25.75 -16.48
C THR A 34 6.74 -25.48 -15.62
N ILE A 35 6.73 -24.41 -14.83
CA ILE A 35 5.61 -24.06 -13.95
C ILE A 35 4.45 -23.53 -14.80
N THR A 36 3.28 -24.12 -14.62
CA THR A 36 2.01 -23.77 -15.27
C THR A 36 0.96 -23.39 -14.22
N ARG A 37 -0.18 -22.86 -14.67
CA ARG A 37 -1.30 -22.52 -13.76
C ARG A 37 -1.85 -23.75 -13.02
N ASN A 38 -1.71 -24.95 -13.59
CA ASN A 38 -2.20 -26.21 -12.99
C ASN A 38 -1.36 -26.67 -11.79
N ASP A 39 -0.21 -26.04 -11.54
CA ASP A 39 0.63 -26.31 -10.36
C ASP A 39 0.12 -25.57 -9.10
N PHE A 40 -0.92 -24.75 -9.23
CA PHE A 40 -1.55 -23.97 -8.17
C PHE A 40 -2.97 -24.48 -7.88
N PRO A 41 -3.52 -24.21 -6.68
CA PRO A 41 -4.93 -24.51 -6.38
C PRO A 41 -5.89 -23.89 -7.39
N ASP A 42 -7.04 -24.54 -7.64
CA ASP A 42 -8.04 -24.10 -8.63
C ASP A 42 -8.59 -22.69 -8.35
N ASP A 43 -8.56 -22.24 -7.09
CA ASP A 43 -9.01 -20.92 -6.64
C ASP A 43 -7.88 -19.87 -6.56
N PHE A 44 -6.68 -20.20 -7.04
CA PHE A 44 -5.55 -19.28 -7.05
C PHE A 44 -5.72 -18.18 -8.11
N LEU A 45 -5.70 -16.91 -7.67
CA LEU A 45 -5.83 -15.75 -8.54
C LEU A 45 -4.46 -15.23 -9.00
N PHE A 46 -4.26 -15.17 -10.31
CA PHE A 46 -3.13 -14.47 -10.90
C PHE A 46 -3.55 -13.05 -11.26
N GLY A 47 -2.78 -12.05 -10.82
CA GLY A 47 -3.10 -10.66 -11.08
C GLY A 47 -1.89 -9.78 -11.32
N THR A 48 -2.16 -8.58 -11.81
CA THR A 48 -1.18 -7.49 -11.93
C THR A 48 -1.53 -6.34 -10.97
N SER A 49 -0.62 -5.39 -10.80
CA SER A 49 -0.83 -4.23 -9.94
C SER A 49 -0.34 -2.95 -10.59
N THR A 50 -1.15 -1.90 -10.53
CA THR A 50 -0.73 -0.55 -10.92
C THR A 50 -1.03 0.47 -9.83
N SER A 51 -0.49 1.68 -10.01
CA SER A 51 -0.94 2.88 -9.32
C SER A 51 -1.47 3.88 -10.38
N ALA A 52 -2.61 3.50 -10.97
CA ALA A 52 -3.45 4.22 -11.95
C ALA A 52 -3.01 4.18 -13.44
N TYR A 53 -3.87 3.62 -14.31
CA TYR A 53 -4.29 4.07 -15.66
C TYR A 53 -5.28 3.03 -16.29
N GLN A 54 -6.02 3.37 -17.35
CA GLN A 54 -7.19 2.60 -17.86
C GLN A 54 -6.90 1.63 -19.04
N GLU A 55 -5.94 1.95 -19.91
CA GLU A 55 -5.65 1.15 -21.12
C GLU A 55 -5.13 -0.26 -20.80
N ASP A 56 -4.63 -0.45 -19.58
CA ASP A 56 -4.03 -1.71 -19.14
C ASP A 56 -5.05 -2.85 -19.00
N ILE A 57 -6.32 -2.58 -18.71
CA ILE A 57 -7.29 -3.63 -18.33
C ILE A 57 -7.50 -4.66 -19.44
N ILE A 58 -7.66 -4.21 -20.69
CA ILE A 58 -7.87 -5.10 -21.84
C ILE A 58 -6.62 -5.93 -22.10
N ALA A 59 -5.43 -5.31 -22.02
CA ALA A 59 -4.17 -6.02 -22.18
C ALA A 59 -4.00 -7.10 -21.10
N MET A 60 -4.29 -6.77 -19.84
CA MET A 60 -4.20 -7.72 -18.73
C MET A 60 -5.19 -8.87 -18.87
N LYS A 61 -6.41 -8.61 -19.37
CA LYS A 61 -7.35 -9.67 -19.65
C LYS A 61 -6.85 -10.60 -20.77
N ASN A 62 -6.31 -10.03 -21.84
CA ASN A 62 -5.74 -10.80 -22.95
C ASN A 62 -4.53 -11.64 -22.52
N MET A 63 -3.81 -11.22 -21.48
CA MET A 63 -2.72 -11.98 -20.86
C MET A 63 -3.21 -13.12 -19.94
N GLY A 64 -4.53 -13.20 -19.67
CA GLY A 64 -5.12 -14.27 -18.88
C GLY A 64 -5.08 -14.03 -17.36
N PHE A 65 -5.01 -12.78 -16.91
CA PHE A 65 -5.13 -12.46 -15.48
C PHE A 65 -6.58 -12.55 -14.97
N ASP A 66 -6.70 -12.95 -13.70
CA ASP A 66 -7.96 -13.13 -12.98
C ASP A 66 -8.31 -11.93 -12.10
N ALA A 67 -7.29 -11.16 -11.68
CA ALA A 67 -7.46 -10.04 -10.76
C ALA A 67 -6.65 -8.82 -11.19
N TYR A 68 -7.18 -7.64 -10.88
CA TYR A 68 -6.50 -6.37 -11.12
C TYR A 68 -6.42 -5.57 -9.82
N ARG A 69 -5.19 -5.32 -9.37
CA ARG A 69 -4.93 -4.51 -8.17
C ARG A 69 -4.64 -3.06 -8.54
N PHE A 70 -5.35 -2.13 -7.91
CA PHE A 70 -5.10 -0.69 -8.04
C PHE A 70 -5.30 0.04 -6.71
N SER A 71 -4.97 1.33 -6.66
CA SER A 71 -5.22 2.18 -5.50
C SER A 71 -6.17 3.34 -5.79
N ILE A 72 -6.95 3.72 -4.78
CA ILE A 72 -7.79 4.93 -4.81
C ILE A 72 -6.96 6.09 -4.26
N CYS A 73 -7.01 7.22 -4.97
CA CYS A 73 -6.27 8.39 -4.59
C CYS A 73 -7.05 9.22 -3.56
N TRP A 74 -6.50 9.43 -2.36
CA TRP A 74 -7.22 10.08 -1.26
C TRP A 74 -7.66 11.48 -1.66
N THR A 75 -6.75 12.30 -2.18
CA THR A 75 -7.06 13.68 -2.60
C THR A 75 -8.02 13.75 -3.79
N ARG A 76 -8.17 12.68 -4.57
CA ARG A 76 -9.18 12.62 -5.65
C ARG A 76 -10.58 12.43 -5.09
N ILE A 77 -10.73 11.67 -4.00
CA ILE A 77 -12.03 11.44 -3.34
C ILE A 77 -12.37 12.58 -2.37
N LEU A 78 -11.40 12.99 -1.54
CA LEU A 78 -11.52 14.06 -0.55
C LEU A 78 -10.43 15.12 -0.83
N PRO A 79 -10.67 16.10 -1.71
CA PRO A 79 -9.68 17.13 -2.03
C PRO A 79 -9.24 17.96 -0.82
N GLY A 80 -10.15 18.21 0.13
CA GLY A 80 -9.86 18.87 1.40
C GLY A 80 -9.23 17.95 2.46
N GLY A 81 -8.99 16.66 2.16
CA GLY A 81 -8.48 15.67 3.09
C GLY A 81 -9.53 15.15 4.08
N HIS A 82 -10.28 16.04 4.72
CA HIS A 82 -11.36 15.70 5.63
C HIS A 82 -12.68 15.41 4.91
N ARG A 83 -13.44 14.43 5.42
CA ARG A 83 -14.77 14.07 4.88
C ARG A 83 -15.78 15.21 4.95
N ASN A 84 -15.73 16.05 5.99
CA ASN A 84 -16.67 17.16 6.19
C ASN A 84 -16.47 18.33 5.21
N LEU A 85 -15.34 18.39 4.50
CA LEU A 85 -15.06 19.41 3.48
C LEU A 85 -15.61 19.04 2.09
N GLY A 86 -16.29 17.89 1.98
CA GLY A 86 -16.97 17.46 0.77
C GLY A 86 -16.28 16.30 0.05
N VAL A 87 -17.10 15.50 -0.63
CA VAL A 87 -16.68 14.38 -1.47
C VAL A 87 -16.71 14.81 -2.93
N ASN A 88 -15.63 14.57 -3.67
CA ASN A 88 -15.56 14.83 -5.08
C ASN A 88 -16.27 13.72 -5.89
N ARG A 89 -17.46 14.04 -6.41
CA ARG A 89 -18.29 13.09 -7.15
C ARG A 89 -17.70 12.67 -8.50
N GLU A 90 -16.91 13.53 -9.16
CA GLU A 90 -16.21 13.14 -10.39
C GLU A 90 -15.11 12.11 -10.10
N GLY A 91 -14.41 12.27 -8.97
CA GLY A 91 -13.45 11.30 -8.48
C GLY A 91 -14.09 9.94 -8.18
N ILE A 92 -15.25 9.94 -7.53
CA ILE A 92 -16.04 8.72 -7.30
C ILE A 92 -16.45 8.08 -8.63
N LYS A 93 -16.97 8.87 -9.57
CA LYS A 93 -17.38 8.37 -10.89
C LYS A 93 -16.23 7.69 -11.61
N PHE A 94 -15.04 8.30 -11.63
CA PHE A 94 -13.85 7.73 -12.25
C PHE A 94 -13.53 6.33 -11.73
N TYR A 95 -13.51 6.13 -10.40
CA TYR A 95 -13.22 4.82 -9.82
C TYR A 95 -14.38 3.84 -9.99
N SER A 96 -15.63 4.30 -9.96
CA SER A 96 -16.79 3.47 -10.28
C SER A 96 -16.69 2.92 -11.70
N ASP A 97 -16.45 3.78 -12.69
CA ASP A 97 -16.31 3.37 -14.10
C ASP A 97 -15.13 2.38 -14.27
N LEU A 98 -14.02 2.58 -13.55
CA LEU A 98 -12.87 1.67 -13.55
C LEU A 98 -13.24 0.30 -12.98
N ILE A 99 -13.93 0.25 -11.84
CA ILE A 99 -14.37 -0.99 -11.20
C ILE A 99 -15.34 -1.75 -12.11
N ASP A 100 -16.31 -1.04 -12.71
CA ASP A 100 -17.26 -1.62 -13.64
C ASP A 100 -16.55 -2.20 -14.87
N MET A 101 -15.53 -1.52 -15.38
CA MET A 101 -14.72 -2.02 -16.50
C MET A 101 -13.94 -3.29 -16.14
N ILE A 102 -13.33 -3.36 -14.94
CA ILE A 102 -12.61 -4.55 -14.47
C ILE A 102 -13.57 -5.75 -14.39
N ILE A 103 -14.72 -5.55 -13.76
CA ILE A 103 -15.74 -6.60 -13.59
C ILE A 103 -16.34 -7.03 -14.93
N ALA A 104 -16.62 -6.09 -15.84
CA ALA A 104 -17.13 -6.39 -17.17
C ALA A 104 -16.15 -7.25 -18.00
N ASN A 105 -14.86 -7.20 -17.70
CA ASN A 105 -13.83 -8.06 -18.31
C ASN A 105 -13.60 -9.37 -17.54
N GLY A 106 -14.46 -9.69 -16.56
CA GLY A 106 -14.37 -10.92 -15.77
C GLY A 106 -13.07 -11.01 -14.99
N MET A 107 -12.64 -9.90 -14.38
CA MET A 107 -11.53 -9.85 -13.42
C MET A 107 -12.04 -9.33 -12.07
N GLU A 108 -11.37 -9.74 -11.00
CA GLU A 108 -11.66 -9.31 -9.63
C GLU A 108 -10.89 -8.02 -9.26
N PRO A 109 -11.58 -6.95 -8.80
CA PRO A 109 -10.92 -5.73 -8.36
C PRO A 109 -10.34 -5.89 -6.95
N PHE A 110 -9.01 -5.74 -6.83
CA PHE A 110 -8.31 -5.67 -5.55
C PHE A 110 -7.94 -4.22 -5.24
N VAL A 111 -8.63 -3.61 -4.29
CA VAL A 111 -8.53 -2.16 -4.06
C VAL A 111 -7.65 -1.85 -2.88
N THR A 112 -6.59 -1.06 -3.13
CA THR A 112 -5.74 -0.48 -2.09
C THR A 112 -6.27 0.91 -1.71
N VAL A 113 -6.63 1.12 -0.45
CA VAL A 113 -7.22 2.39 0.03
C VAL A 113 -6.16 3.49 0.09
N PHE A 114 -4.95 3.18 0.55
CA PHE A 114 -3.84 4.15 0.63
C PHE A 114 -2.53 3.60 0.08
N HIS A 115 -1.91 4.38 -0.81
CA HIS A 115 -0.66 4.05 -1.48
C HIS A 115 0.26 5.26 -1.58
N PHE A 116 0.58 5.84 -0.42
CA PHE A 116 1.59 6.89 -0.20
C PHE A 116 1.22 8.30 -0.72
N ASP A 117 0.03 8.46 -1.26
CA ASP A 117 -0.52 9.69 -1.82
C ASP A 117 -1.26 10.53 -0.77
N PHE A 118 -0.59 10.81 0.35
CA PHE A 118 -1.21 11.47 1.50
C PHE A 118 -1.62 12.92 1.18
N PRO A 119 -2.82 13.40 1.59
CA PRO A 119 -3.24 14.76 1.32
C PRO A 119 -2.30 15.81 1.90
N GLN A 120 -1.76 16.67 1.03
CA GLN A 120 -0.84 17.74 1.44
C GLN A 120 -1.48 18.72 2.44
N VAL A 121 -2.80 18.94 2.34
CA VAL A 121 -3.56 19.77 3.28
C VAL A 121 -3.50 19.22 4.71
N LEU A 122 -3.63 17.91 4.88
CA LEU A 122 -3.51 17.24 6.19
C LEU A 122 -2.06 17.17 6.68
N GLN A 123 -1.11 17.02 5.75
CA GLN A 123 0.31 17.10 6.07
C GLN A 123 0.67 18.48 6.63
N ALA A 124 0.16 19.55 6.03
CA ALA A 124 0.36 20.92 6.49
C ALA A 124 -0.38 21.23 7.79
N GLU A 125 -1.59 20.70 7.98
CA GLU A 125 -2.39 20.98 9.17
C GLU A 125 -1.82 20.36 10.45
N TYR A 126 -1.42 19.09 10.41
CA TYR A 126 -1.02 18.37 11.62
C TYR A 126 0.18 17.43 11.46
N GLY A 127 0.91 17.51 10.34
CA GLY A 127 2.10 16.68 10.11
C GLY A 127 1.79 15.25 9.68
N GLY A 128 0.58 14.99 9.16
CA GLY A 128 0.18 13.68 8.64
C GLY A 128 0.27 12.57 9.67
N PHE A 129 0.98 11.49 9.34
CA PHE A 129 1.08 10.31 10.20
C PHE A 129 1.89 10.50 11.48
N LEU A 130 2.55 11.65 11.68
CA LEU A 130 3.12 12.02 12.98
C LEU A 130 2.05 12.31 14.03
N SER A 131 0.83 12.66 13.60
CA SER A 131 -0.28 12.97 14.50
C SER A 131 -1.31 11.84 14.57
N LYS A 132 -1.82 11.56 15.77
CA LYS A 132 -2.90 10.58 15.98
C LYS A 132 -4.23 11.00 15.30
N LYS A 133 -4.39 12.28 14.93
CA LYS A 133 -5.58 12.78 14.21
C LYS A 133 -5.84 12.01 12.91
N VAL A 134 -4.77 11.58 12.23
CA VAL A 134 -4.83 10.82 10.98
C VAL A 134 -5.67 9.56 11.07
N VAL A 135 -5.77 8.93 12.25
CA VAL A 135 -6.53 7.69 12.45
C VAL A 135 -8.01 7.92 12.12
N LYS A 136 -8.56 9.07 12.54
CA LYS A 136 -9.95 9.42 12.26
C LYS A 136 -10.13 9.74 10.77
N ASP A 137 -9.27 10.60 10.22
CA ASP A 137 -9.40 11.04 8.82
C ASP A 137 -9.22 9.89 7.83
N PHE A 138 -8.29 8.97 8.10
CA PHE A 138 -8.11 7.76 7.31
C PHE A 138 -9.34 6.84 7.40
N CYS A 139 -9.90 6.65 8.60
CA CYS A 139 -11.11 5.85 8.76
C CYS A 139 -12.30 6.48 8.04
N ASP A 140 -12.47 7.80 8.13
CA ASP A 140 -13.55 8.52 7.42
C ASP A 140 -13.39 8.41 5.90
N TYR A 141 -12.16 8.50 5.39
CA TYR A 141 -11.84 8.30 3.97
C TYR A 141 -12.12 6.86 3.51
N ALA A 142 -11.67 5.87 4.29
CA ALA A 142 -11.92 4.46 4.00
C ALA A 142 -13.42 4.14 4.00
N GLU A 143 -14.19 4.70 4.94
CA GLU A 143 -15.65 4.55 4.97
C GLU A 143 -16.32 5.12 3.72
N VAL A 144 -15.87 6.26 3.19
CA VAL A 144 -16.38 6.78 1.91
C VAL A 144 -16.12 5.77 0.79
N CYS A 145 -14.92 5.17 0.74
CA CYS A 145 -14.62 4.14 -0.26
C CYS A 145 -15.50 2.89 -0.09
N PHE A 146 -15.73 2.43 1.14
CA PHE A 146 -16.59 1.27 1.39
C PHE A 146 -18.05 1.53 1.03
N TRP A 147 -18.57 2.72 1.34
CA TRP A 147 -19.95 3.10 0.99
C TRP A 147 -20.16 3.17 -0.52
N GLU A 148 -19.21 3.74 -1.25
CA GLU A 148 -19.39 4.06 -2.67
C GLU A 148 -19.04 2.86 -3.59
N PHE A 149 -18.19 1.94 -3.13
CA PHE A 149 -17.66 0.86 -3.97
C PHE A 149 -17.82 -0.55 -3.38
N GLY A 150 -18.22 -0.70 -2.10
CA GLY A 150 -18.27 -1.99 -1.41
C GLY A 150 -19.34 -2.96 -1.94
N ASP A 151 -20.32 -2.45 -2.70
CA ASP A 151 -21.30 -3.25 -3.42
C ASP A 151 -20.63 -4.17 -4.45
N ARG A 152 -19.56 -3.70 -5.10
CA ARG A 152 -18.79 -4.39 -6.14
C ARG A 152 -17.42 -4.89 -5.68
N VAL A 153 -16.74 -4.15 -4.82
CA VAL A 153 -15.39 -4.47 -4.35
C VAL A 153 -15.43 -5.34 -3.09
N LYS A 154 -14.87 -6.55 -3.18
CA LYS A 154 -14.83 -7.53 -2.09
C LYS A 154 -13.46 -7.70 -1.44
N TYR A 155 -12.39 -7.26 -2.11
CA TYR A 155 -11.02 -7.40 -1.64
C TYR A 155 -10.40 -6.02 -1.38
N TRP A 156 -10.21 -5.72 -0.10
CA TRP A 156 -9.70 -4.43 0.37
C TRP A 156 -8.31 -4.57 1.01
N ILE A 157 -7.37 -3.75 0.57
CA ILE A 157 -6.04 -3.59 1.13
C ILE A 157 -5.97 -2.18 1.72
N LEU A 158 -5.93 -2.04 3.04
CA LEU A 158 -6.06 -0.71 3.64
C LEU A 158 -4.83 0.16 3.39
N ILE A 159 -3.63 -0.38 3.61
CA ILE A 159 -2.37 0.35 3.47
C ILE A 159 -1.38 -0.54 2.71
N ASN A 160 -0.84 -0.05 1.60
CA ASN A 160 0.31 -0.67 0.95
C ASN A 160 1.58 -0.43 1.76
N GLU A 161 2.41 -1.46 1.94
CA GLU A 161 3.79 -1.36 2.44
C GLU A 161 4.03 -0.27 3.52
N PRO A 162 3.40 -0.37 4.71
CA PRO A 162 3.52 0.65 5.75
C PRO A 162 4.96 0.88 6.23
N TRP A 163 5.80 -0.16 6.17
CA TRP A 163 7.23 -0.05 6.47
C TRP A 163 7.93 0.89 5.49
N THR A 164 7.70 0.71 4.18
CA THR A 164 8.29 1.55 3.12
C THR A 164 7.90 3.00 3.32
N TYR A 165 6.62 3.28 3.61
CA TYR A 165 6.15 4.63 3.90
C TYR A 165 6.86 5.27 5.10
N ALA A 166 6.92 4.54 6.23
CA ALA A 166 7.50 5.06 7.46
C ALA A 166 9.02 5.29 7.33
N VAL A 167 9.75 4.31 6.79
CA VAL A 167 11.23 4.38 6.70
C VAL A 167 11.66 5.35 5.61
N ASN A 168 11.12 5.26 4.40
CA ASN A 168 11.54 6.16 3.32
C ASN A 168 11.02 7.58 3.49
N GLY A 169 9.86 7.77 4.13
CA GLY A 169 9.29 9.08 4.40
C GLY A 169 9.95 9.82 5.57
N TYR A 170 10.27 9.11 6.66
CA TYR A 170 10.65 9.72 7.93
C TYR A 170 12.04 9.34 8.45
N VAL A 171 12.67 8.27 7.96
CA VAL A 171 14.07 7.95 8.30
C VAL A 171 14.99 8.45 7.20
N MET A 172 14.84 7.91 5.99
CA MET A 172 15.71 8.23 4.86
C MET A 172 15.33 9.55 4.16
N GLY A 173 14.05 9.92 4.20
CA GLY A 173 13.50 11.09 3.49
C GLY A 173 13.60 11.00 1.97
N THR A 174 13.72 9.79 1.42
CA THR A 174 13.76 9.53 -0.02
C THR A 174 12.38 9.58 -0.67
N PHE A 175 11.31 9.38 0.12
CA PHE A 175 9.91 9.46 -0.31
C PHE A 175 9.22 10.64 0.37
N PRO A 176 8.13 11.19 -0.21
CA PRO A 176 7.27 12.16 0.48
C PRO A 176 6.85 11.65 1.88
N PRO A 177 6.82 12.51 2.91
CA PRO A 177 6.98 13.96 2.87
C PRO A 177 8.44 14.46 2.78
N GLY A 178 9.42 13.57 2.60
CA GLY A 178 10.83 13.93 2.51
C GLY A 178 11.41 14.40 3.83
N GLN A 179 10.79 14.02 4.95
CA GLN A 179 11.20 14.43 6.29
C GLN A 179 12.27 13.49 6.81
N ALA A 180 13.46 13.57 6.21
CA ALA A 180 14.59 12.80 6.67
C ALA A 180 14.88 13.15 8.14
N SER A 181 14.77 12.16 9.02
CA SER A 181 15.16 12.33 10.41
C SER A 181 16.57 11.80 10.66
N ALA A 182 17.08 10.92 9.80
CA ALA A 182 18.46 10.43 9.92
C ALA A 182 19.49 11.55 9.64
N PRO A 183 20.67 11.53 10.29
CA PRO A 183 21.75 12.45 9.97
C PRO A 183 22.20 12.34 8.51
N ALA A 184 22.56 13.47 7.89
CA ALA A 184 23.01 13.50 6.48
C ALA A 184 24.13 12.49 6.13
N PRO A 185 25.14 12.23 6.99
CA PRO A 185 26.15 11.19 6.70
C PRO A 185 25.59 9.76 6.63
N VAL A 186 24.54 9.45 7.40
CA VAL A 186 23.89 8.13 7.38
C VAL A 186 23.07 7.96 6.10
N ILE A 187 22.39 9.02 5.66
CA ILE A 187 21.65 9.04 4.40
C ILE A 187 22.61 8.92 3.22
N ALA A 188 23.68 9.72 3.18
CA ALA A 188 24.64 9.74 2.07
C ALA A 188 25.43 8.43 1.90
N ASN A 189 25.75 7.73 2.99
CA ASN A 189 26.62 6.55 2.94
C ASN A 189 25.88 5.20 2.88
N ASN A 190 24.57 5.14 3.17
CA ASN A 190 23.78 3.89 3.18
C ASN A 190 22.70 3.82 2.10
N ILE A 191 22.60 4.80 1.19
CA ILE A 191 21.82 4.63 -0.04
C ILE A 191 22.65 3.78 -1.00
N GLN A 192 22.69 2.48 -0.76
CA GLN A 192 22.82 1.55 -1.87
C GLN A 192 21.45 1.56 -2.54
N ALA A 193 21.36 2.10 -3.75
CA ALA A 193 20.12 2.09 -4.53
C ALA A 193 19.63 0.64 -4.65
N TYR A 194 18.66 0.26 -3.81
CA TYR A 194 18.03 -1.05 -3.86
C TYR A 194 17.04 -1.04 -5.03
N ARG A 195 17.56 -1.23 -6.24
CA ARG A 195 16.98 -1.76 -7.48
C ARG A 195 17.60 -1.07 -8.70
N GLY A 196 18.36 -1.84 -9.47
CA GLY A 196 18.95 -1.46 -10.74
C GLY A 196 20.45 -1.21 -10.61
N ALA A 197 21.26 -2.03 -11.29
CA ALA A 197 22.68 -1.73 -11.48
C ALA A 197 22.81 -0.30 -12.03
N PRO A 198 23.62 0.57 -11.43
CA PRO A 198 23.75 1.95 -11.89
C PRO A 198 24.37 1.94 -13.29
N HIS A 199 23.59 2.33 -14.30
CA HIS A 199 24.15 2.64 -15.61
C HIS A 199 25.09 3.86 -15.43
N PRO A 200 26.36 3.80 -15.87
CA PRO A 200 27.37 4.84 -15.57
C PRO A 200 26.96 6.25 -15.99
N GLU A 201 26.12 6.37 -17.02
CA GLU A 201 25.60 7.66 -17.51
C GLU A 201 24.45 8.25 -16.68
N LEU A 202 23.71 7.43 -15.90
CA LEU A 202 22.60 7.92 -15.07
C LEU A 202 23.08 8.61 -13.79
N ILE A 203 24.33 8.35 -13.36
CA ILE A 203 24.95 9.10 -12.26
C ILE A 203 25.14 10.58 -12.65
N LYS A 204 25.35 10.88 -13.95
CA LYS A 204 25.50 12.26 -14.44
C LYS A 204 24.17 13.00 -14.66
N ARG A 205 23.06 12.28 -14.81
CA ARG A 205 21.70 12.84 -14.90
C ARG A 205 20.81 12.39 -13.73
N GLY A 206 21.45 12.08 -12.60
CA GLY A 206 20.76 11.67 -11.39
C GLY A 206 19.79 12.75 -10.99
N THR A 207 18.53 12.36 -10.83
CA THR A 207 17.49 13.06 -10.07
C THR A 207 18.17 13.97 -9.09
N LYS A 208 18.02 15.30 -9.24
CA LYS A 208 18.62 16.30 -8.33
C LYS A 208 18.51 15.70 -6.94
N LEU A 209 19.66 15.33 -6.39
CA LEU A 209 19.77 14.97 -5.00
C LEU A 209 19.10 16.14 -4.29
N TYR A 210 17.91 15.93 -3.73
CA TYR A 210 17.21 16.92 -2.91
C TYR A 210 18.00 17.15 -1.59
N THR A 211 19.34 16.98 -1.61
CA THR A 211 20.23 16.71 -0.48
C THR A 211 20.68 17.96 0.26
N ASN A 212 19.84 18.99 0.29
CA ASN A 212 19.97 20.06 1.27
C ASN A 212 18.89 19.92 2.37
N PHE A 213 18.44 18.70 2.67
CA PHE A 213 17.57 18.47 3.82
C PHE A 213 18.39 18.60 5.12
N LYS A 214 18.11 19.66 5.88
CA LYS A 214 18.38 19.64 7.31
C LYS A 214 17.50 18.53 7.92
N PRO A 215 18.00 17.69 8.83
CA PRO A 215 17.13 16.79 9.57
C PRO A 215 16.09 17.64 10.33
N ILE A 216 14.82 17.50 9.96
CA ILE A 216 13.71 18.23 10.62
C ILE A 216 13.11 17.39 11.76
N GLY A 217 13.28 16.07 11.71
CA GLY A 217 12.70 15.10 12.65
C GLY A 217 13.72 14.31 13.47
N ASN A 218 13.22 13.35 14.26
CA ASN A 218 14.01 12.45 15.10
C ASN A 218 13.82 10.98 14.67
N PRO A 219 14.89 10.31 14.18
CA PRO A 219 14.79 8.99 13.56
C PRO A 219 14.53 7.89 14.61
N GLY A 220 14.83 8.17 15.88
CA GLY A 220 14.55 7.28 17.01
C GLY A 220 13.11 7.37 17.51
N THR A 221 12.29 8.31 17.04
CA THR A 221 10.91 8.51 17.51
C THR A 221 9.88 8.56 16.39
N ASP A 222 10.20 9.23 15.29
CA ASP A 222 9.22 9.61 14.27
C ASP A 222 8.75 8.40 13.48
N VAL A 223 9.68 7.51 13.10
CA VAL A 223 9.35 6.25 12.43
C VAL A 223 8.43 5.36 13.26
N TYR A 224 8.62 5.32 14.59
CA TYR A 224 7.79 4.53 15.49
C TYR A 224 6.43 5.18 15.71
N THR A 225 6.38 6.51 15.76
CA THR A 225 5.13 7.27 15.85
C THR A 225 4.28 7.08 14.60
N VAL A 226 4.89 7.22 13.42
CA VAL A 226 4.25 6.98 12.12
C VAL A 226 3.81 5.52 12.00
N GLY A 227 4.70 4.56 12.31
CA GLY A 227 4.38 3.13 12.29
C GLY A 227 3.18 2.80 13.19
N ARG A 228 3.16 3.34 14.42
CA ARG A 228 2.04 3.19 15.35
C ARG A 228 0.75 3.77 14.77
N ASN A 229 0.78 4.98 14.21
CA ASN A 229 -0.42 5.62 13.70
C ASN A 229 -0.94 4.96 12.41
N LEU A 230 -0.07 4.43 11.55
CA LEU A 230 -0.44 3.58 10.41
C LEU A 230 -1.19 2.33 10.88
N LEU A 231 -0.66 1.62 11.89
CA LEU A 231 -1.32 0.44 12.45
C LEU A 231 -2.67 0.77 13.08
N LEU A 232 -2.77 1.88 13.81
CA LEU A 232 -4.04 2.33 14.40
C LEU A 232 -5.06 2.72 13.33
N ALA A 233 -4.63 3.43 12.27
CA ALA A 233 -5.49 3.82 11.16
C ALA A 233 -6.02 2.58 10.42
N GLN A 234 -5.13 1.62 10.13
CA GLN A 234 -5.51 0.33 9.55
C GLN A 234 -6.49 -0.44 10.44
N ALA A 235 -6.23 -0.53 11.74
CA ALA A 235 -7.12 -1.22 12.67
C ALA A 235 -8.52 -0.56 12.75
N ALA A 236 -8.57 0.77 12.81
CA ALA A 236 -9.83 1.52 12.86
C ALA A 236 -10.68 1.30 11.60
N ALA A 237 -10.07 1.40 10.41
CA ALA A 237 -10.77 1.16 9.15
C ALA A 237 -11.22 -0.31 9.00
N ALA A 238 -10.38 -1.27 9.40
CA ALA A 238 -10.74 -2.70 9.38
C ALA A 238 -11.91 -3.01 10.33
N GLN A 239 -11.90 -2.42 11.53
CA GLN A 239 -13.00 -2.55 12.48
C GLN A 239 -14.29 -1.93 11.93
N SER A 240 -14.21 -0.75 11.30
CA SER A 240 -15.37 -0.12 10.67
C SER A 240 -15.94 -1.00 9.56
N TYR A 241 -15.10 -1.53 8.68
CA TYR A 241 -15.51 -2.47 7.62
C TYR A 241 -16.27 -3.67 8.19
N ARG A 242 -15.68 -4.37 9.17
CA ARG A 242 -16.27 -5.57 9.79
C ARG A 242 -17.60 -5.31 10.49
N THR A 243 -17.79 -4.12 11.05
CA THR A 243 -18.96 -3.81 11.89
C THR A 243 -20.11 -3.18 11.11
N LYS A 244 -19.83 -2.49 10.00
CA LYS A 244 -20.81 -1.69 9.27
C LYS A 244 -21.05 -2.15 7.83
N PHE A 245 -20.08 -2.83 7.20
CA PHE A 245 -20.08 -3.07 5.75
C PHE A 245 -19.95 -4.55 5.38
N GLN A 246 -19.44 -5.38 6.28
CA GLN A 246 -19.35 -6.81 6.10
C GLN A 246 -20.69 -7.44 6.55
N VAL A 247 -21.62 -7.58 5.60
CA VAL A 247 -22.91 -8.29 5.76
C VAL A 247 -22.84 -9.65 5.10
#